data_AF-A0A1G0M131-F1
#
_entry.id   AF-A0A1G0M131-F1
#
_cell.length_a   1.000
_cell.length_b   1.000
_cell.length_c   1.000
_cell.angle_alpha   90.00
_cell.angle_beta   90.00
_cell.angle_gamma   90.00
#
_symmetry.space_group_name_H-M   'P 1'
#
loop_
_entity.id
_entity.type
_entity.pdbx_description
1 polymer ?
#
loop_
_entity_poly.entity_id
_entity_poly.type
_entity_poly.pdbx_seq_one_letter_code
_entity_poly.pdbx_strand_id
1 'polypeptide(L)'
;MSSPVRAWLLGLLPVALLALLAAVVVTTGLEDFLRRGVPPVEVLTFDRVTLAPNAIRAELVNGGPNPATVAQVMVDEAFWTFTVTPASEVGRLGRATVEIPYPWVRGEAHEIKVLTSSGLTFSHTIEVAAETPQLGLPFFAAFTAIGLYVGVIPVAVGLLWFPFLRYLERRWIHFALALTAGLLVFLGVDALHEALETAGRVAGAFQGTAVVLVGALGTLLGLQVASRRRLGVEGVERRRAVAYLIALGIGLHNLGEGLAIGAAYSLGEATLGAFLIVGFMLHNATEGLGIVAPIAQDRASIPTLVRLGLLAGGPTVIGAWVGGLAYSPLYATLFLSVGVGAIAQVVFALHRMVAQETDGAVWTPYTAGGVLAGLLVMYATGLLVAA
;
A
#
# COMPACT_ATOMS: atom_id res chain seq x y z
N MET A 1 -47.97 -9.32 -7.75
CA MET A 1 -46.55 -9.50 -8.11
C MET A 1 -46.08 -8.21 -8.79
N SER A 2 -45.38 -7.33 -8.09
CA SER A 2 -44.79 -6.14 -8.72
C SER A 2 -43.75 -6.60 -9.74
N SER A 3 -43.86 -6.17 -11.00
CA SER A 3 -42.88 -6.56 -12.01
C SER A 3 -41.49 -6.11 -11.55
N PRO A 4 -40.43 -6.90 -11.80
CA PRO A 4 -39.06 -6.53 -11.44
C PRO A 4 -38.69 -5.14 -11.98
N VAL A 5 -39.25 -4.75 -13.12
CA VAL A 5 -39.11 -3.41 -13.71
C VAL A 5 -39.62 -2.29 -12.79
N ARG A 6 -40.79 -2.45 -12.15
CA ARG A 6 -41.33 -1.45 -11.22
C ARG A 6 -40.45 -1.31 -9.97
N ALA A 7 -39.87 -2.41 -9.49
CA ALA A 7 -38.94 -2.39 -8.36
C ALA A 7 -37.62 -1.66 -8.71
N TRP A 8 -37.05 -1.93 -9.88
CA TRP A 8 -35.86 -1.22 -10.36
C TRP A 8 -36.12 0.28 -10.61
N LEU A 9 -37.28 0.64 -11.18
CA LEU A 9 -37.65 2.04 -11.39
C LEU A 9 -37.79 2.80 -10.07
N LEU A 10 -38.44 2.20 -9.07
CA LEU A 10 -38.55 2.80 -7.73
C LEU A 10 -37.21 2.87 -7.01
N GLY A 11 -36.32 1.90 -7.23
CA GLY A 11 -34.96 1.90 -6.67
C GLY A 11 -34.02 2.92 -7.32
N LEU A 12 -34.19 3.18 -8.63
CA LEU A 12 -33.39 4.16 -9.38
C LEU A 12 -33.93 5.59 -9.23
N LEU A 13 -35.21 5.77 -8.87
CA LEU A 13 -35.82 7.09 -8.71
C LEU A 13 -35.06 8.00 -7.72
N PRO A 14 -34.68 7.57 -6.51
CA PRO A 14 -33.86 8.39 -5.61
C PRO A 14 -32.51 8.79 -6.22
N VAL A 15 -31.86 7.88 -6.96
CA VAL A 15 -30.57 8.16 -7.64
C VAL A 15 -30.76 9.20 -8.74
N ALA A 16 -31.82 9.07 -9.54
CA ALA A 16 -32.15 10.03 -10.58
C ALA A 16 -32.51 11.40 -10.01
N LEU A 17 -33.27 11.45 -8.90
CA LEU A 17 -33.60 12.70 -8.21
C LEU A 17 -32.37 13.37 -7.60
N LEU A 18 -31.44 12.58 -7.02
CA LEU A 18 -30.16 13.09 -6.53
C LEU A 18 -29.28 13.63 -7.67
N ALA A 19 -29.20 12.91 -8.79
CA ALA A 19 -28.47 13.37 -9.97
C ALA A 19 -29.08 14.67 -10.54
N LEU A 20 -30.41 14.76 -10.59
CA LEU A 20 -31.13 15.97 -11.00
C LEU A 20 -30.85 17.13 -10.04
N LEU A 21 -30.92 16.91 -8.72
CA LEU A 21 -30.61 17.93 -7.72
C LEU A 21 -29.16 18.43 -7.86
N ALA A 22 -28.21 17.52 -8.02
CA ALA A 22 -26.81 17.88 -8.26
C ALA A 22 -26.65 18.70 -9.56
N ALA A 23 -27.31 18.28 -10.65
CA ALA A 23 -27.29 19.04 -11.91
C ALA A 23 -27.90 20.44 -11.74
N VAL A 24 -29.00 20.59 -11.00
CA VAL A 24 -29.60 21.89 -10.70
C VAL A 24 -28.62 22.77 -9.91
N VAL A 25 -27.97 22.25 -8.88
CA VAL A 25 -26.98 23.01 -8.08
C VAL A 25 -25.81 23.50 -8.96
N VAL A 26 -25.28 22.62 -9.82
CA VAL A 26 -24.17 22.96 -10.72
C VAL A 26 -24.59 23.98 -11.78
N THR A 27 -25.76 23.82 -12.39
CA THR A 27 -26.23 24.69 -13.50
C THR A 27 -26.77 26.03 -13.05
N THR A 28 -27.32 26.12 -11.83
CA THR A 28 -27.84 27.38 -11.27
C THR A 28 -26.75 28.30 -10.73
N GLY A 29 -25.48 27.84 -10.66
CA GLY A 29 -24.38 28.62 -10.10
C GLY A 29 -24.54 28.87 -8.60
N LEU A 30 -25.31 28.03 -7.89
CA LEU A 30 -25.52 28.17 -6.45
C LEU A 30 -24.18 28.10 -5.69
N GLU A 31 -23.26 27.26 -6.15
CA GLU A 31 -21.91 27.18 -5.59
C GLU A 31 -21.14 28.51 -5.76
N ASP A 32 -21.16 29.09 -6.96
CA ASP A 32 -20.52 30.39 -7.23
C ASP A 32 -21.16 31.50 -6.39
N PHE A 33 -22.49 31.49 -6.25
CA PHE A 33 -23.23 32.45 -5.44
C PHE A 33 -22.82 32.39 -3.95
N LEU A 34 -22.65 31.19 -3.41
CA LEU A 34 -22.21 30.94 -2.03
C LEU A 34 -20.73 31.29 -1.80
N ARG A 35 -19.90 31.25 -2.85
CA ARG A 35 -18.46 31.55 -2.80
C ARG A 35 -18.12 33.03 -3.06
N ARG A 36 -19.11 33.87 -3.37
CA ARG A 36 -18.88 35.30 -3.63
C ARG A 36 -18.19 35.96 -2.44
N GLY A 37 -17.02 36.56 -2.71
CA GLY A 37 -16.21 37.27 -1.70
C GLY A 37 -15.23 36.39 -0.93
N VAL A 38 -15.16 35.08 -1.23
CA VAL A 38 -14.15 34.17 -0.67
C VAL A 38 -12.99 34.04 -1.66
N PRO A 39 -11.72 34.17 -1.23
CA PRO A 39 -10.57 33.98 -2.11
C PRO A 39 -10.56 32.57 -2.73
N PRO A 40 -9.96 32.39 -3.93
CA PRO A 40 -9.86 31.09 -4.55
C PRO A 40 -9.06 30.14 -3.65
N VAL A 41 -9.67 29.00 -3.33
CA VAL A 41 -8.98 27.87 -2.70
C VAL A 41 -8.15 27.16 -3.77
N GLU A 42 -6.85 27.41 -3.75
CA GLU A 42 -5.85 26.74 -4.58
C GLU A 42 -5.10 25.73 -3.71
N VAL A 43 -4.91 24.51 -4.22
CA VAL A 43 -4.12 23.48 -3.53
C VAL A 43 -3.30 22.75 -4.58
N LEU A 44 -2.03 23.13 -4.73
CA LEU A 44 -1.08 22.39 -5.56
C LEU A 44 -0.31 21.40 -4.68
N THR A 45 -0.27 20.15 -5.13
CA THR A 45 0.45 19.08 -4.44
C THR A 45 1.51 18.52 -5.39
N PHE A 46 2.71 18.30 -4.88
CA PHE A 46 3.76 17.61 -5.60
C PHE A 46 3.45 16.11 -5.61
N ASP A 47 3.10 15.56 -6.76
CA ASP A 47 2.79 14.13 -6.95
C ASP A 47 4.08 13.33 -7.12
N ARG A 48 5.06 13.91 -7.83
CA ARG A 48 6.36 13.28 -8.09
C ARG A 48 7.44 14.32 -8.36
N VAL A 49 8.64 14.08 -7.85
CA VAL A 49 9.84 14.85 -8.22
C VAL A 49 10.89 13.89 -8.75
N THR A 50 11.48 14.21 -9.90
CA THR A 50 12.55 13.43 -10.51
C THR A 50 13.75 14.31 -10.81
N LEU A 51 14.94 13.76 -10.60
CA LEU A 51 16.21 14.45 -10.79
C LEU A 51 16.95 13.81 -11.97
N ALA A 52 17.28 14.63 -12.95
CA ALA A 52 18.17 14.31 -14.06
C ALA A 52 19.41 15.21 -14.00
N PRO A 53 20.51 14.90 -14.70
CA PRO A 53 21.69 15.76 -14.68
C PRO A 53 21.34 17.22 -15.03
N ASN A 54 21.60 18.13 -14.09
CA ASN A 54 21.30 19.57 -14.19
C ASN A 54 19.81 19.93 -14.39
N ALA A 55 18.89 19.06 -14.01
CA ALA A 55 17.46 19.33 -14.09
C ALA A 55 16.68 18.69 -12.94
N ILE A 56 15.74 19.46 -12.39
CA ILE A 56 14.71 19.00 -11.48
C ILE A 56 13.38 19.07 -12.22
N ARG A 57 12.63 17.97 -12.24
CA ARG A 57 11.29 17.90 -12.81
C ARG A 57 10.30 17.60 -11.70
N ALA A 58 9.35 18.51 -11.47
CA ALA A 58 8.30 18.37 -10.47
C ALA A 58 6.94 18.23 -11.16
N GLU A 59 6.24 17.13 -10.89
CA GLU A 59 4.87 16.89 -11.31
C GLU A 59 3.91 17.39 -10.23
N LEU A 60 3.06 18.33 -10.61
CA LEU A 60 2.06 18.95 -9.75
C LEU A 60 0.67 18.44 -10.10
N VAL A 61 -0.15 18.24 -9.07
CA VAL A 61 -1.58 17.96 -9.18
C VAL A 61 -2.35 19.07 -8.46
N ASN A 62 -3.38 19.61 -9.10
CA ASN A 62 -4.31 20.50 -8.42
C ASN A 62 -5.37 19.71 -7.64
N GLY A 63 -5.18 19.65 -6.32
CA GLY A 63 -6.11 19.06 -5.37
C GLY A 63 -7.24 20.01 -4.91
N GLY A 64 -7.21 21.27 -5.34
CA GLY A 64 -8.18 22.30 -4.99
C GLY A 64 -9.42 22.31 -5.90
N PRO A 65 -10.49 23.00 -5.49
CA PRO A 65 -11.69 23.14 -6.32
C PRO A 65 -11.52 24.16 -7.46
N ASN A 66 -10.61 25.13 -7.34
CA ASN A 66 -10.39 26.19 -8.33
C ASN A 66 -9.10 25.94 -9.12
N PRO A 67 -8.99 26.43 -10.36
CA PRO A 67 -7.73 26.41 -11.09
C PRO A 67 -6.65 27.21 -10.35
N ALA A 68 -5.40 26.76 -10.45
CA ALA A 68 -4.25 27.41 -9.85
C ALA A 68 -3.18 27.66 -10.92
N THR A 69 -2.68 28.89 -11.00
CA THR A 69 -1.68 29.27 -12.01
C THR A 69 -0.30 29.38 -11.38
N VAL A 70 0.63 28.54 -11.82
CA VAL A 70 2.04 28.61 -11.43
C VAL A 70 2.65 29.89 -12.00
N ALA A 71 3.03 30.82 -11.12
CA ALA A 71 3.57 32.12 -11.50
C ALA A 71 5.10 32.18 -11.37
N GLN A 72 5.66 31.55 -10.33
CA GLN A 72 7.10 31.55 -10.08
C GLN A 72 7.53 30.28 -9.34
N VAL A 73 8.80 29.89 -9.51
CA VAL A 73 9.42 28.76 -8.82
C VAL A 73 10.68 29.25 -8.10
N MET A 74 10.92 28.69 -6.92
CA MET A 74 12.14 28.88 -6.14
C MET A 74 12.79 27.53 -5.86
N VAL A 75 14.13 27.51 -5.86
CA VAL A 75 14.94 26.40 -5.35
C VAL A 75 15.89 27.01 -4.32
N ASP A 76 15.89 26.48 -3.09
CA ASP A 76 16.74 26.94 -1.99
C ASP A 76 16.65 28.47 -1.77
N GLU A 77 15.42 28.96 -1.66
CA GLU A 77 15.07 30.39 -1.48
C GLU A 77 15.42 31.32 -2.66
N ALA A 78 16.03 30.81 -3.74
CA ALA A 78 16.36 31.59 -4.93
C ALA A 78 15.32 31.41 -6.03
N PHE A 79 14.89 32.51 -6.66
CA PHE A 79 14.06 32.44 -7.86
C PHE A 79 14.83 31.83 -9.02
N TRP A 80 14.23 30.88 -9.72
CA TRP A 80 14.86 30.21 -10.86
C TRP A 80 14.00 30.27 -12.12
N THR A 81 14.64 30.02 -13.26
CA THR A 81 13.92 29.83 -14.53
C THR A 81 13.22 28.48 -14.52
N PHE A 82 12.06 28.39 -15.18
CA PHE A 82 11.29 27.16 -15.25
C PHE A 82 10.43 27.14 -16.52
N THR A 83 10.01 25.94 -16.91
CA THR A 83 9.00 25.73 -17.95
C THR A 83 7.87 24.87 -17.38
N VAL A 84 6.63 25.16 -17.77
CA VAL A 84 5.46 24.38 -17.33
C VAL A 84 4.77 23.77 -18.53
N THR A 85 4.55 22.45 -18.49
CA THR A 85 3.84 21.69 -19.52
C THR A 85 2.62 21.00 -18.91
N PRO A 86 1.43 21.02 -19.54
CA PRO A 86 1.10 21.64 -20.82
C PRO A 86 0.85 23.15 -20.76
N ALA A 87 0.47 23.68 -19.59
CA ALA A 87 0.21 25.10 -19.36
C ALA A 87 0.48 25.45 -17.88
N SER A 88 0.71 26.74 -17.60
CA SER A 88 0.93 27.23 -16.23
C SER A 88 -0.34 27.21 -15.36
N GLU A 89 -1.52 27.32 -15.98
CA GLU A 89 -2.81 27.16 -15.30
C GLU A 89 -3.16 25.67 -15.18
N VAL A 90 -3.27 25.19 -13.94
CA VAL A 90 -3.62 23.81 -13.61
C VAL A 90 -5.07 23.77 -13.15
N GLY A 91 -5.96 23.26 -14.00
CA GLY A 91 -7.37 23.05 -13.65
C GLY A 91 -7.57 22.03 -12.53
N ARG A 92 -8.76 21.95 -11.94
CA ARG A 92 -9.11 20.97 -10.89
C ARG A 92 -8.81 19.54 -11.35
N LEU A 93 -8.11 18.74 -10.52
CA LEU A 93 -7.62 17.39 -10.86
C LEU A 93 -6.66 17.35 -12.07
N GLY A 94 -6.27 18.52 -12.59
CA GLY A 94 -5.29 18.67 -13.65
C GLY A 94 -3.88 18.38 -13.14
N ARG A 95 -3.02 18.01 -14.09
CA ARG A 95 -1.59 17.78 -13.88
C ARG A 95 -0.79 18.76 -14.70
N ALA A 96 0.32 19.22 -14.14
CA ALA A 96 1.33 19.98 -14.84
C ALA A 96 2.72 19.56 -14.40
N THR A 97 3.67 19.58 -15.34
CA THR A 97 5.07 19.28 -15.09
C THR A 97 5.86 20.58 -15.15
N VAL A 98 6.54 20.89 -14.05
CA VAL A 98 7.45 22.01 -13.92
C VAL A 98 8.87 21.50 -14.10
N GLU A 99 9.56 21.94 -15.15
CA GLU A 99 10.97 21.64 -15.38
C GLU A 99 11.82 22.83 -14.97
N ILE A 100 12.84 22.56 -14.15
CA ILE A 100 13.73 23.55 -13.54
C ILE A 100 15.16 23.15 -13.93
N PRO A 101 15.86 23.90 -14.80
CA PRO A 101 17.24 23.61 -15.18
C PRO A 101 18.19 24.01 -14.04
N TYR A 102 18.23 23.19 -12.99
CA TYR A 102 18.98 23.45 -11.76
C TYR A 102 20.15 22.46 -11.60
N PRO A 103 21.39 22.95 -11.41
CA PRO A 103 22.57 22.12 -11.23
C PRO A 103 22.68 21.60 -9.78
N TRP A 104 21.77 20.70 -9.39
CA TRP A 104 21.77 20.08 -8.06
C TRP A 104 23.04 19.24 -7.82
N VAL A 105 23.41 19.09 -6.55
CA VAL A 105 24.58 18.31 -6.13
C VAL A 105 24.12 17.04 -5.43
N ARG A 106 24.71 15.90 -5.77
CA ARG A 106 24.34 14.61 -5.17
C ARG A 106 24.54 14.64 -3.65
N GLY A 107 23.52 14.23 -2.92
CA GLY A 107 23.53 14.11 -1.46
C GLY A 107 23.13 15.38 -0.72
N GLU A 108 22.93 16.51 -1.42
CA GLU A 108 22.42 17.73 -0.82
C GLU A 108 20.88 17.70 -0.71
N ALA A 109 20.37 18.36 0.32
CA ALA A 109 18.94 18.60 0.46
C ALA A 109 18.57 19.87 -0.32
N HIS A 110 17.42 19.85 -0.98
CA HIS A 110 16.91 21.02 -1.72
C HIS A 110 15.43 21.26 -1.39
N GLU A 111 15.03 22.53 -1.22
CA GLU A 111 13.62 22.91 -1.11
C GLU A 111 13.13 23.53 -2.43
N ILE A 112 12.11 22.91 -3.03
CA ILE A 112 11.39 23.47 -4.18
C ILE A 112 10.15 24.17 -3.67
N LYS A 113 9.93 25.43 -4.07
CA LYS A 113 8.73 26.21 -3.73
C LYS A 113 8.06 26.74 -4.99
N VAL A 114 6.78 26.45 -5.15
CA VAL A 114 5.93 26.96 -6.23
C VAL A 114 5.07 28.08 -5.68
N LEU A 115 5.13 29.24 -6.32
CA LEU A 115 4.31 30.41 -6.02
C LEU A 115 3.23 30.57 -7.09
N THR A 116 1.97 30.69 -6.67
CA THR A 116 0.85 30.92 -7.59
C THR A 116 0.61 32.40 -7.86
N SER A 117 -0.19 32.71 -8.88
CA SER A 117 -0.57 34.10 -9.22
C SER A 117 -1.34 34.82 -8.13
N SER A 118 -1.97 34.10 -7.20
CA SER A 118 -2.65 34.67 -6.03
C SER A 118 -1.71 34.89 -4.84
N GLY A 119 -0.44 34.51 -4.96
CA GLY A 119 0.58 34.68 -3.93
C GLY A 119 0.68 33.51 -2.93
N LEU A 120 0.00 32.40 -3.16
CA LEU A 120 0.11 31.21 -2.31
C LEU A 120 1.35 30.38 -2.68
N THR A 121 2.00 29.81 -1.66
CA THR A 121 3.20 29.00 -1.83
C THR A 121 2.97 27.55 -1.45
N PHE A 122 3.48 26.63 -2.26
CA PHE A 122 3.50 25.19 -2.00
C PHE A 122 4.93 24.70 -2.09
N SER A 123 5.42 24.02 -1.06
CA SER A 123 6.80 23.53 -1.02
C SER A 123 6.90 22.00 -1.03
N HIS A 124 8.06 21.52 -1.46
CA HIS A 124 8.47 20.13 -1.40
C HIS A 124 9.96 20.06 -1.11
N THR A 125 10.32 19.21 -0.16
CA THR A 125 11.71 18.98 0.23
C THR A 125 12.22 17.72 -0.46
N ILE A 126 13.34 17.85 -1.16
CA ILE A 126 14.19 16.72 -1.54
C ILE A 126 15.17 16.53 -0.40
N GLU A 127 14.99 15.48 0.40
CA GLU A 127 15.86 15.21 1.56
C GLU A 127 17.28 14.86 1.13
N VAL A 128 17.42 14.07 0.07
CA VAL A 128 18.73 13.64 -0.47
C VAL A 128 18.67 13.63 -1.99
N ALA A 129 19.35 14.59 -2.63
CA ALA A 129 19.38 14.66 -4.09
C ALA A 129 20.15 13.47 -4.68
N ALA A 130 19.44 12.60 -5.40
CA ALA A 130 20.01 11.51 -6.16
C ALA A 130 19.36 11.44 -7.55
N GLU A 131 20.15 11.08 -8.56
CA GLU A 131 19.62 10.89 -9.91
C GLU A 131 18.53 9.81 -9.87
N THR A 132 17.36 10.14 -10.42
CA THR A 132 16.25 9.20 -10.48
C THR A 132 16.63 8.02 -11.37
N PRO A 133 16.46 6.77 -10.92
CA PRO A 133 16.83 5.61 -11.72
C PRO A 133 16.16 5.60 -13.10
N GLN A 134 16.96 5.42 -14.16
CA GLN A 134 16.46 5.32 -15.51
C GLN A 134 15.95 3.91 -15.83
N LEU A 135 14.90 3.84 -16.65
CA LEU A 135 14.37 2.58 -17.18
C LEU A 135 15.46 1.84 -17.97
N GLY A 136 15.81 0.63 -17.53
CA GLY A 136 16.80 -0.20 -18.22
C GLY A 136 17.03 -1.55 -17.54
N LEU A 137 17.82 -2.41 -18.19
CA LEU A 137 18.17 -3.73 -17.63
C LEU A 137 18.82 -3.65 -16.24
N PRO A 138 19.75 -2.70 -15.95
CA PRO A 138 20.33 -2.58 -14.61
C PRO A 138 19.30 -2.26 -13.53
N PHE A 139 18.32 -1.40 -13.85
CA PHE A 139 17.20 -1.09 -12.97
C PHE A 139 16.42 -2.36 -12.63
N PHE A 140 15.88 -3.05 -13.65
CA PHE A 140 15.06 -4.23 -13.40
C PHE A 140 15.85 -5.33 -12.68
N ALA A 141 17.13 -5.51 -13.00
CA ALA A 141 17.98 -6.48 -12.32
C ALA A 141 18.16 -6.14 -10.83
N ALA A 142 18.46 -4.88 -10.49
CA ALA A 142 18.66 -4.45 -9.11
C ALA A 142 17.38 -4.59 -8.27
N PHE A 143 16.25 -4.06 -8.75
CA PHE A 143 14.99 -4.13 -8.00
C PHE A 143 14.41 -5.55 -7.97
N THR A 144 14.71 -6.40 -8.96
CA THR A 144 14.42 -7.84 -8.87
C THR A 144 15.24 -8.50 -7.77
N ALA A 145 16.54 -8.23 -7.72
CA ALA A 145 17.40 -8.80 -6.68
C ALA A 145 16.90 -8.39 -5.28
N ILE A 146 16.59 -7.11 -5.07
CA ILE A 146 16.00 -6.61 -3.82
C ILE A 146 14.73 -7.38 -3.48
N GLY A 147 13.76 -7.47 -4.39
CA GLY A 147 12.50 -8.19 -4.13
C GLY A 147 12.69 -9.69 -3.88
N LEU A 148 13.69 -10.32 -4.48
CA LEU A 148 14.04 -11.72 -4.20
C LEU A 148 14.63 -11.88 -2.80
N TYR A 149 15.56 -11.01 -2.39
CA TYR A 149 16.20 -11.06 -1.07
C TYR A 149 15.28 -10.71 0.08
N VAL A 150 14.29 -9.83 -0.15
CA VAL A 150 13.34 -9.38 0.88
C VAL A 150 12.10 -10.26 0.94
N GLY A 151 11.57 -10.68 -0.22
CA GLY A 151 10.30 -11.40 -0.30
C GLY A 151 10.48 -12.90 -0.51
N VAL A 152 10.97 -13.28 -1.70
CA VAL A 152 10.95 -14.69 -2.14
C VAL A 152 11.81 -15.60 -1.27
N ILE A 153 13.07 -15.21 -1.02
CA ILE A 153 14.01 -16.03 -0.25
C ILE A 153 13.55 -16.17 1.21
N PRO A 154 13.21 -15.08 1.94
CA PRO A 154 12.80 -15.21 3.33
C PRO A 154 11.52 -16.01 3.49
N VAL A 155 10.50 -15.76 2.68
CA VAL A 155 9.28 -16.57 2.70
C VAL A 155 9.62 -18.05 2.47
N ALA A 156 10.46 -18.37 1.49
CA ALA A 156 10.89 -19.75 1.23
C ALA A 156 11.64 -20.37 2.43
N VAL A 157 12.50 -19.60 3.11
CA VAL A 157 13.15 -19.99 4.37
C VAL A 157 12.09 -20.26 5.45
N GLY A 158 11.02 -19.46 5.51
CA GLY A 158 9.89 -19.70 6.41
C GLY A 158 9.10 -20.97 6.09
N LEU A 159 8.98 -21.36 4.82
CA LEU A 159 8.41 -22.68 4.46
C LEU A 159 9.28 -23.85 4.97
N LEU A 160 10.54 -23.54 5.32
CA LEU A 160 11.50 -24.28 6.17
C LEU A 160 10.87 -25.02 7.34
N TRP A 161 9.90 -24.39 7.98
CA TRP A 161 9.24 -24.89 9.18
C TRP A 161 8.29 -26.07 8.92
N PHE A 162 7.94 -26.34 7.66
CA PHE A 162 6.96 -27.38 7.32
C PHE A 162 7.28 -28.76 7.92
N PRO A 163 8.49 -29.34 7.77
CA PRO A 163 8.80 -30.66 8.32
C PRO A 163 8.71 -30.70 9.85
N PHE A 164 9.13 -29.63 10.52
CA PHE A 164 9.06 -29.51 11.98
C PHE A 164 7.61 -29.51 12.48
N LEU A 165 6.73 -28.72 11.84
CA LEU A 165 5.32 -28.64 12.23
C LEU A 165 4.57 -29.97 12.12
N ARG A 166 5.04 -30.91 11.28
CA ARG A 166 4.41 -32.24 11.13
C ARG A 166 4.49 -33.08 12.40
N TYR A 167 5.52 -32.86 13.22
CA TYR A 167 5.76 -33.62 14.45
C TYR A 167 5.07 -33.00 15.68
N LEU A 168 4.47 -31.82 15.53
CA LEU A 168 3.83 -31.12 16.62
C LEU A 168 2.42 -31.62 16.88
N GLU A 169 2.04 -31.65 18.15
CA GLU A 169 0.66 -31.87 18.56
C GLU A 169 -0.24 -30.70 18.11
N ARG A 170 -1.55 -30.97 18.00
CA ARG A 170 -2.53 -30.00 17.48
C ARG A 170 -2.53 -28.66 18.24
N ARG A 171 -2.35 -28.69 19.56
CA ARG A 171 -2.26 -27.47 20.41
C ARG A 171 -1.11 -26.54 20.01
N TRP A 172 0.03 -27.10 19.58
CA TRP A 172 1.19 -26.34 19.14
C TRP A 172 1.03 -25.81 17.71
N ILE A 173 0.25 -26.50 16.88
CA ILE A 173 -0.18 -25.96 15.57
C ILE A 173 -1.10 -24.76 15.78
N HIS A 174 -2.05 -24.84 16.73
CA HIS A 174 -2.89 -23.70 17.10
C HIS A 174 -2.07 -22.53 17.67
N PHE A 175 -1.06 -22.82 18.50
CA PHE A 175 -0.09 -21.82 18.93
C PHE A 175 0.61 -21.15 17.74
N ALA A 176 1.12 -21.92 16.77
CA ALA A 176 1.82 -21.38 15.59
C ALA A 176 0.91 -20.55 14.67
N LEU A 177 -0.35 -20.98 14.48
CA LEU A 177 -1.36 -20.20 13.75
C LEU A 177 -1.68 -18.88 14.47
N ALA A 178 -1.80 -18.92 15.80
CA ALA A 178 -2.06 -17.74 16.60
C ALA A 178 -0.85 -16.80 16.68
N LEU A 179 0.37 -17.35 16.73
CA LEU A 179 1.63 -16.61 16.58
C LEU A 179 1.62 -15.81 15.27
N THR A 180 1.30 -16.49 14.17
CA THR A 180 1.15 -15.84 12.85
C THR A 180 0.10 -14.74 12.89
N ALA A 181 -1.07 -14.99 13.49
CA ALA A 181 -2.10 -13.97 13.61
C ALA A 181 -1.60 -12.74 14.41
N GLY A 182 -0.83 -12.96 15.48
CA GLY A 182 -0.21 -11.88 16.25
C GLY A 182 0.79 -11.07 15.42
N LEU A 183 1.70 -11.74 14.70
CA LEU A 183 2.65 -11.09 13.78
C LEU A 183 1.90 -10.21 12.74
N LEU A 184 0.89 -10.80 12.09
CA LEU A 184 0.08 -10.14 11.08
C LEU A 184 -0.74 -8.97 11.62
N VAL A 185 -1.27 -9.06 12.85
CA VAL A 185 -1.99 -7.94 13.48
C VAL A 185 -1.04 -6.75 13.69
N PHE A 186 0.18 -7.00 14.16
CA PHE A 186 1.19 -5.93 14.29
C PHE A 186 1.48 -5.28 12.94
N LEU A 187 1.79 -6.09 11.92
CA LEU A 187 2.08 -5.61 10.56
C LEU A 187 0.89 -4.88 9.93
N GLY A 188 -0.34 -5.33 10.20
CA GLY A 188 -1.54 -4.67 9.73
C GLY A 188 -1.74 -3.28 10.33
N VAL A 189 -1.38 -3.10 11.60
CA VAL A 189 -1.40 -1.79 12.26
C VAL A 189 -0.31 -0.88 11.69
N ASP A 190 0.90 -1.40 11.50
CA ASP A 190 2.02 -0.67 10.93
C ASP A 190 1.73 -0.22 9.49
N ALA A 191 1.27 -1.13 8.63
CA ALA A 191 0.88 -0.83 7.26
C ALA A 191 -0.31 0.16 7.20
N LEU A 192 -1.25 0.11 8.15
CA LEU A 192 -2.35 1.07 8.23
C LEU A 192 -1.84 2.46 8.62
N HIS A 193 -0.89 2.54 9.54
CA HIS A 193 -0.26 3.80 9.92
C HIS A 193 0.45 4.43 8.72
N GLU A 194 1.29 3.66 8.02
CA GLU A 194 2.02 4.09 6.82
C GLU A 194 1.06 4.52 5.70
N ALA A 195 -0.04 3.79 5.49
CA ALA A 195 -1.06 4.14 4.51
C ALA A 195 -1.74 5.48 4.84
N LEU A 196 -2.03 5.74 6.12
CA LEU A 196 -2.66 6.99 6.56
C LEU A 196 -1.69 8.17 6.50
N GLU A 197 -0.41 7.96 6.80
CA GLU A 197 0.62 8.98 6.66
C GLU A 197 0.79 9.36 5.18
N THR A 198 0.93 8.36 4.31
CA THR A 198 1.05 8.55 2.87
C THR A 198 -0.21 9.21 2.29
N ALA A 199 -1.39 8.86 2.79
CA ALA A 199 -2.65 9.49 2.42
C ALA A 199 -2.67 11.00 2.67
N GLY A 200 -1.92 11.50 3.66
CA GLY A 200 -1.76 12.94 3.92
C GLY A 200 -1.00 13.68 2.82
N ARG A 201 -0.17 12.97 2.04
CA ARG A 201 0.58 13.52 0.90
C ARG A 201 -0.21 13.46 -0.42
N VAL A 202 -1.36 12.78 -0.43
CA VAL A 202 -2.22 12.67 -1.61
C VAL A 202 -2.94 14.01 -1.84
N ALA A 203 -2.99 14.46 -3.10
CA ALA A 203 -3.72 15.67 -3.47
C ALA A 203 -5.19 15.59 -2.96
N GLY A 204 -5.63 16.62 -2.23
CA GLY A 204 -6.88 16.58 -1.45
C GLY A 204 -8.13 16.15 -2.23
N ALA A 205 -8.19 16.47 -3.52
CA ALA A 205 -9.28 16.06 -4.41
C ALA A 205 -9.47 14.54 -4.53
N PHE A 206 -8.43 13.74 -4.31
CA PHE A 206 -8.51 12.27 -4.31
C PHE A 206 -8.90 11.66 -2.97
N GLN A 207 -9.00 12.46 -1.90
CA GLN A 207 -9.39 12.01 -0.56
C GLN A 207 -8.56 10.81 -0.07
N GLY A 208 -7.25 11.01 0.17
CA GLY A 208 -6.34 9.91 0.53
C GLY A 208 -6.85 8.97 1.63
N THR A 209 -7.44 9.50 2.71
CA THR A 209 -8.03 8.67 3.78
C THR A 209 -9.18 7.79 3.30
N ALA A 210 -10.00 8.28 2.35
CA ALA A 210 -11.04 7.49 1.74
C ALA A 210 -10.47 6.40 0.83
N VAL A 211 -9.34 6.66 0.14
CA VAL A 211 -8.58 5.63 -0.58
C VAL A 211 -8.13 4.53 0.37
N VAL A 212 -7.66 4.88 1.57
CA VAL A 212 -7.28 3.88 2.59
C VAL A 212 -8.47 3.01 2.98
N LEU A 213 -9.59 3.63 3.34
CA LEU A 213 -10.80 2.92 3.74
C LEU A 213 -11.31 1.99 2.62
N VAL A 214 -11.43 2.52 1.40
CA VAL A 214 -11.96 1.77 0.25
C VAL A 214 -10.98 0.67 -0.17
N GLY A 215 -9.67 0.93 -0.17
CA GLY A 215 -8.65 -0.06 -0.51
C GLY A 215 -8.60 -1.22 0.48
N ALA A 216 -8.61 -0.92 1.78
CA ALA A 216 -8.58 -1.94 2.84
C ALA A 216 -9.87 -2.74 2.89
N LEU A 217 -11.04 -2.08 2.99
CA LEU A 217 -12.32 -2.79 3.04
C LEU A 217 -12.64 -3.49 1.72
N GLY A 218 -12.32 -2.86 0.58
CA GLY A 218 -12.49 -3.44 -0.74
C GLY A 218 -11.69 -4.72 -0.90
N THR A 219 -10.43 -4.73 -0.48
CA THR A 219 -9.59 -5.93 -0.52
C THR A 219 -10.09 -7.02 0.43
N LEU A 220 -10.42 -6.66 1.67
CA LEU A 220 -11.00 -7.58 2.66
C LEU A 220 -12.24 -8.29 2.09
N LEU A 221 -13.21 -7.52 1.61
CA LEU A 221 -14.47 -8.03 1.08
C LEU A 221 -14.27 -8.80 -0.23
N GLY A 222 -13.40 -8.31 -1.11
CA GLY A 222 -13.04 -8.96 -2.36
C GLY A 222 -12.47 -10.36 -2.13
N LEU A 223 -11.49 -10.48 -1.24
CA LEU A 223 -10.90 -11.77 -0.85
C LEU A 223 -11.91 -12.67 -0.13
N GLN A 224 -12.77 -12.11 0.72
CA GLN A 224 -13.82 -12.86 1.40
C GLN A 224 -14.81 -13.48 0.41
N VAL A 225 -15.23 -12.73 -0.61
CA VAL A 225 -16.13 -13.22 -1.66
C VAL A 225 -15.42 -14.23 -2.57
N ALA A 226 -14.19 -13.94 -2.99
CA ALA A 226 -13.40 -14.81 -3.87
C ALA A 226 -13.07 -16.16 -3.23
N SER A 227 -12.84 -16.18 -1.91
CA SER A 227 -12.50 -17.41 -1.17
C SER A 227 -13.73 -18.21 -0.72
N ARG A 228 -14.93 -17.63 -0.70
CA ARG A 228 -16.15 -18.24 -0.12
C ARG A 228 -16.41 -19.68 -0.56
N ARG A 229 -16.34 -19.96 -1.87
CA ARG A 229 -16.60 -21.32 -2.41
C ARG A 229 -15.51 -22.31 -1.98
N ARG A 230 -14.24 -21.91 -2.08
CA ARG A 230 -13.07 -22.75 -1.75
C ARG A 230 -12.89 -22.97 -0.24
N LEU A 231 -13.45 -22.09 0.60
CA LEU A 231 -13.49 -22.26 2.05
C LEU A 231 -14.72 -23.02 2.54
N GLY A 232 -15.68 -23.31 1.65
CA GLY A 232 -16.89 -24.08 1.95
C GLY A 232 -16.75 -25.60 1.76
N VAL A 233 -15.66 -26.06 1.12
CA VAL A 233 -15.30 -27.49 1.07
C VAL A 233 -14.74 -27.96 2.42
N GLU A 234 -14.69 -29.27 2.64
CA GLU A 234 -14.22 -29.88 3.89
C GLU A 234 -12.87 -30.60 3.73
N GLY A 235 -12.23 -30.92 4.85
CA GLY A 235 -11.02 -31.74 4.88
C GLY A 235 -9.76 -31.09 4.28
N VAL A 236 -8.98 -31.89 3.54
CA VAL A 236 -7.66 -31.52 3.01
C VAL A 236 -7.74 -30.37 2.00
N GLU A 237 -8.76 -30.39 1.13
CA GLU A 237 -8.94 -29.35 0.10
C GLU A 237 -9.12 -27.97 0.72
N ARG A 238 -9.87 -27.93 1.83
CA ARG A 238 -10.09 -26.70 2.58
C ARG A 238 -8.82 -26.16 3.21
N ARG A 239 -8.05 -27.01 3.90
CA ARG A 239 -6.77 -26.61 4.52
C ARG A 239 -5.79 -26.08 3.47
N ARG A 240 -5.75 -26.72 2.30
CA ARG A 240 -4.99 -26.23 1.14
C ARG A 240 -5.51 -24.89 0.62
N ALA A 241 -6.82 -24.72 0.51
CA ALA A 241 -7.42 -23.45 0.10
C ALA A 241 -7.09 -22.32 1.09
N VAL A 242 -7.10 -22.59 2.40
CA VAL A 242 -6.66 -21.66 3.44
C VAL A 242 -5.18 -21.32 3.26
N ALA A 243 -4.29 -22.28 3.06
CA ALA A 243 -2.87 -22.00 2.83
C ALA A 243 -2.63 -21.09 1.60
N TYR A 244 -3.34 -21.32 0.49
CA TYR A 244 -3.26 -20.44 -0.68
C TYR A 244 -3.84 -19.05 -0.43
N LEU A 245 -4.89 -18.94 0.38
CA LEU A 245 -5.48 -17.66 0.75
C LEU A 245 -4.54 -16.86 1.65
N ILE A 246 -3.89 -17.52 2.61
CA ILE A 246 -2.84 -16.93 3.45
C ILE A 246 -1.68 -16.46 2.56
N ALA A 247 -1.17 -17.33 1.68
CA ALA A 247 -0.08 -16.97 0.77
C ALA A 247 -0.44 -15.81 -0.16
N LEU A 248 -1.68 -15.76 -0.67
CA LEU A 248 -2.15 -14.63 -1.48
C LEU A 248 -2.26 -13.35 -0.65
N GLY A 249 -2.82 -13.42 0.56
CA GLY A 249 -3.00 -12.25 1.41
C GLY A 249 -1.67 -11.66 1.87
N ILE A 250 -0.73 -12.52 2.24
CA ILE A 250 0.66 -12.15 2.50
C ILE A 250 1.29 -11.55 1.24
N GLY A 251 1.16 -12.19 0.07
CA GLY A 251 1.68 -11.61 -1.16
C GLY A 251 1.13 -10.22 -1.50
N LEU A 252 -0.14 -9.96 -1.24
CA LEU A 252 -0.71 -8.62 -1.41
C LEU A 252 -0.14 -7.60 -0.41
N HIS A 253 0.25 -8.03 0.79
CA HIS A 253 0.98 -7.19 1.74
C HIS A 253 2.41 -6.93 1.30
N ASN A 254 3.17 -7.96 0.92
CA ASN A 254 4.57 -7.82 0.51
C ASN A 254 4.72 -7.03 -0.80
N LEU A 255 3.66 -6.93 -1.61
CA LEU A 255 3.58 -5.97 -2.72
C LEU A 255 3.78 -4.51 -2.23
N GLY A 256 3.17 -4.16 -1.10
CA GLY A 256 3.32 -2.86 -0.44
C GLY A 256 4.74 -2.63 0.10
N GLU A 257 5.34 -3.64 0.73
CA GLU A 257 6.75 -3.60 1.19
C GLU A 257 7.71 -3.37 0.02
N GLY A 258 7.53 -4.13 -1.06
CA GLY A 258 8.31 -3.95 -2.27
C GLY A 258 8.19 -2.52 -2.79
N LEU A 259 6.96 -1.98 -2.81
CA LEU A 259 6.71 -0.61 -3.23
C LEU A 259 7.42 0.41 -2.33
N ALA A 260 7.39 0.23 -1.01
CA ALA A 260 8.07 1.11 -0.06
C ALA A 260 9.59 1.11 -0.26
N ILE A 261 10.21 -0.07 -0.42
CA ILE A 261 11.64 -0.16 -0.73
C ILE A 261 11.93 0.48 -2.09
N GLY A 262 11.10 0.17 -3.10
CA GLY A 262 11.18 0.77 -4.43
C GLY A 262 11.22 2.29 -4.38
N ALA A 263 10.28 2.86 -3.62
CA ALA A 263 10.13 4.29 -3.41
C ALA A 263 11.34 4.91 -2.72
N ALA A 264 11.80 4.33 -1.59
CA ALA A 264 12.94 4.83 -0.83
C ALA A 264 14.19 4.97 -1.71
N TYR A 265 14.49 3.97 -2.55
CA TYR A 265 15.61 4.06 -3.49
C TYR A 265 15.37 5.10 -4.59
N SER A 266 14.14 5.27 -5.07
CA SER A 266 13.81 6.28 -6.09
C SER A 266 13.91 7.72 -5.57
N LEU A 267 13.68 7.90 -4.27
CA LEU A 267 13.75 9.17 -3.55
C LEU A 267 15.16 9.49 -3.01
N GLY A 268 16.13 8.60 -3.22
CA GLY A 268 17.51 8.79 -2.73
C GLY A 268 17.72 8.42 -1.26
N GLU A 269 16.71 7.88 -0.59
CA GLU A 269 16.71 7.52 0.84
C GLU A 269 17.33 6.13 1.07
N ALA A 270 18.57 5.93 0.63
CA ALA A 270 19.24 4.62 0.67
C ALA A 270 19.34 4.02 2.08
N THR A 271 19.51 4.86 3.11
CA THR A 271 19.55 4.41 4.52
C THR A 271 18.20 3.86 4.97
N LEU A 272 17.09 4.56 4.63
CA LEU A 272 15.74 4.07 4.90
C LEU A 272 15.49 2.76 4.13
N GLY A 273 15.85 2.70 2.85
CA GLY A 273 15.74 1.50 2.04
C GLY A 273 16.49 0.29 2.66
N ALA A 274 17.70 0.49 3.16
CA ALA A 274 18.48 -0.57 3.81
C ALA A 274 17.84 -1.05 5.12
N PHE A 275 17.32 -0.12 5.94
CA PHE A 275 16.58 -0.43 7.16
C PHE A 275 15.34 -1.28 6.86
N LEU A 276 14.54 -0.85 5.87
CA LEU A 276 13.34 -1.56 5.41
C LEU A 276 13.67 -2.97 4.92
N ILE A 277 14.76 -3.14 4.16
CA ILE A 277 15.20 -4.45 3.67
C ILE A 277 15.43 -5.42 4.83
N VAL A 278 16.16 -5.01 5.87
CA VAL A 278 16.48 -5.90 7.01
C VAL A 278 15.21 -6.22 7.81
N GLY A 279 14.42 -5.19 8.15
CA GLY A 279 13.15 -5.36 8.84
C GLY A 279 12.24 -6.33 8.10
N PHE A 280 11.99 -6.05 6.81
CA PHE A 280 11.10 -6.85 5.96
C PHE A 280 11.56 -8.28 5.76
N MET A 281 12.86 -8.48 5.54
CA MET A 281 13.45 -9.81 5.43
C MET A 281 13.20 -10.66 6.68
N LEU A 282 13.31 -10.09 7.88
CA LEU A 282 13.15 -10.82 9.14
C LEU A 282 11.71 -11.30 9.35
N HIS A 283 10.70 -10.44 9.16
CA HIS A 283 9.30 -10.91 9.36
C HIS A 283 8.80 -11.77 8.19
N ASN A 284 9.22 -11.53 6.95
CA ASN A 284 8.89 -12.40 5.82
C ASN A 284 9.38 -13.85 6.02
N ALA A 285 10.48 -14.03 6.75
CA ALA A 285 10.92 -15.36 7.18
C ALA A 285 9.95 -16.04 8.16
N THR A 286 9.28 -15.27 9.02
CA THR A 286 8.31 -15.80 9.98
C THR A 286 6.94 -16.08 9.34
N GLU A 287 6.58 -15.38 8.28
CA GLU A 287 5.32 -15.54 7.55
C GLU A 287 5.14 -16.91 6.90
N GLY A 288 6.24 -17.53 6.47
CA GLY A 288 6.22 -18.88 5.90
C GLY A 288 5.65 -19.92 6.87
N LEU A 289 5.82 -19.73 8.19
CA LEU A 289 5.21 -20.56 9.24
C LEU A 289 3.69 -20.56 9.12
N GLY A 290 3.10 -19.38 8.96
CA GLY A 290 1.66 -19.18 8.83
C GLY A 290 1.07 -19.81 7.57
N ILE A 291 1.83 -19.77 6.48
CA ILE A 291 1.43 -20.38 5.20
C ILE A 291 1.37 -21.92 5.32
N VAL A 292 2.35 -22.54 5.98
CA VAL A 292 2.45 -24.00 6.06
C VAL A 292 1.67 -24.63 7.21
N ALA A 293 1.36 -23.87 8.26
CA ALA A 293 0.67 -24.39 9.44
C ALA A 293 -0.71 -25.03 9.13
N PRO A 294 -1.57 -24.48 8.26
CA PRO A 294 -2.83 -25.12 7.91
C PRO A 294 -2.67 -26.49 7.26
N ILE A 295 -1.58 -26.72 6.54
CA ILE A 295 -1.32 -27.95 5.79
C ILE A 295 -0.27 -28.85 6.44
N ALA A 296 0.19 -28.52 7.66
CA ALA A 296 1.27 -29.23 8.35
C ALA A 296 0.99 -30.72 8.54
N GLN A 297 -0.28 -31.09 8.75
CA GLN A 297 -0.70 -32.49 8.94
C GLN A 297 -1.08 -33.20 7.63
N ASP A 298 -1.02 -32.48 6.49
CA ASP A 298 -1.32 -33.03 5.17
C ASP A 298 -0.04 -33.39 4.40
N ARG A 299 -0.19 -34.19 3.32
CA ARG A 299 0.92 -34.46 2.39
C ARG A 299 1.06 -33.29 1.40
N ALA A 300 1.87 -32.30 1.75
CA ALA A 300 2.25 -31.24 0.82
C ALA A 300 3.43 -31.67 -0.07
N SER A 301 3.29 -31.51 -1.38
CA SER A 301 4.37 -31.75 -2.33
C SER A 301 5.30 -30.52 -2.45
N ILE A 302 6.58 -30.72 -2.79
CA ILE A 302 7.53 -29.62 -3.02
C ILE A 302 6.99 -28.59 -4.03
N PRO A 303 6.37 -28.98 -5.17
CA PRO A 303 5.77 -28.01 -6.09
C PRO A 303 4.66 -27.16 -5.45
N THR A 304 3.94 -27.69 -4.46
CA THR A 304 2.94 -26.92 -3.73
C THR A 304 3.61 -25.86 -2.86
N LEU A 305 4.66 -26.23 -2.13
CA LEU A 305 5.43 -25.28 -1.32
C LEU A 305 6.07 -24.18 -2.18
N VAL A 306 6.66 -24.53 -3.32
CA VAL A 306 7.23 -23.55 -4.27
C VAL A 306 6.16 -22.56 -4.75
N ARG A 307 4.96 -23.04 -5.12
CA ARG A 307 3.86 -22.17 -5.54
C ARG A 307 3.38 -21.24 -4.43
N LEU A 308 3.31 -21.74 -3.20
CA LEU A 308 2.93 -20.92 -2.04
C LEU A 308 3.98 -19.84 -1.77
N GLY A 309 5.27 -20.21 -1.81
CA GLY A 309 6.37 -19.28 -1.61
C GLY A 309 6.45 -18.21 -2.69
N LEU A 310 6.25 -18.57 -3.97
CA LEU A 310 6.20 -17.60 -5.06
C LEU A 310 4.97 -16.70 -4.99
N LEU A 311 3.83 -17.22 -4.54
CA LEU A 311 2.60 -16.44 -4.39
C LEU A 311 2.72 -15.39 -3.28
N ALA A 312 3.38 -15.74 -2.17
CA ALA A 312 3.61 -14.85 -1.05
C ALA A 312 4.81 -13.90 -1.27
N GLY A 313 5.97 -14.40 -1.69
CA GLY A 313 7.17 -13.57 -1.82
C GLY A 313 7.31 -12.85 -3.17
N GLY A 314 6.76 -13.40 -4.25
CA GLY A 314 6.91 -12.88 -5.61
C GLY A 314 6.36 -11.46 -5.82
N PRO A 315 5.20 -11.09 -5.26
CA PRO A 315 4.68 -9.72 -5.36
C PRO A 315 5.62 -8.63 -4.85
N THR A 316 6.53 -8.93 -3.91
CA THR A 316 7.59 -7.99 -3.46
C THR A 316 8.44 -7.47 -4.62
N VAL A 317 8.76 -8.34 -5.59
CA VAL A 317 9.52 -7.94 -6.80
C VAL A 317 8.72 -6.96 -7.64
N ILE A 318 7.42 -7.23 -7.81
CA ILE A 318 6.52 -6.36 -8.56
C ILE A 318 6.40 -5.00 -7.85
N GLY A 319 6.26 -5.03 -6.52
CA GLY A 319 6.24 -3.84 -5.67
C GLY A 319 7.48 -2.99 -5.86
N ALA A 320 8.67 -3.61 -5.76
CA ALA A 320 9.96 -2.95 -5.94
C ALA A 320 10.08 -2.26 -7.30
N TRP A 321 9.61 -2.90 -8.37
CA TRP A 321 9.56 -2.26 -9.69
C TRP A 321 8.60 -1.07 -9.72
N VAL A 322 7.38 -1.23 -9.21
CA VAL A 322 6.37 -0.17 -9.23
C VAL A 322 6.83 1.03 -8.40
N GLY A 323 7.34 0.79 -7.18
CA GLY A 323 7.88 1.83 -6.31
C GLY A 323 9.08 2.54 -6.93
N GLY A 324 9.99 1.80 -7.57
CA GLY A 324 11.16 2.39 -8.22
C GLY A 324 10.85 3.20 -9.49
N LEU A 325 9.79 2.84 -10.23
CA LEU A 325 9.46 3.46 -11.53
C LEU A 325 8.43 4.57 -11.46
N ALA A 326 7.48 4.46 -10.56
CA ALA A 326 6.23 5.22 -10.61
C ALA A 326 5.70 5.53 -9.20
N TYR A 327 6.60 5.87 -8.28
CA TYR A 327 6.16 6.37 -6.98
C TYR A 327 5.27 7.61 -7.16
N SER A 328 4.07 7.51 -6.59
CA SER A 328 3.11 8.59 -6.37
C SER A 328 2.45 8.29 -5.03
N PRO A 329 2.21 9.31 -4.18
CA PRO A 329 1.49 9.14 -2.92
C PRO A 329 0.16 8.40 -3.08
N LEU A 330 -0.56 8.62 -4.19
CA LEU A 330 -1.85 7.98 -4.44
C LEU A 330 -1.70 6.46 -4.61
N TYR A 331 -0.74 6.02 -5.42
CA TYR A 331 -0.50 4.60 -5.65
C TYR A 331 0.06 3.93 -4.41
N ALA A 332 1.00 4.57 -3.73
CA ALA A 332 1.54 4.07 -2.47
C ALA A 332 0.42 3.86 -1.43
N THR A 333 -0.43 4.87 -1.24
CA THR A 333 -1.61 4.78 -0.37
C THR A 333 -2.50 3.60 -0.75
N LEU A 334 -2.82 3.44 -2.04
CA LEU A 334 -3.69 2.37 -2.52
C LEU A 334 -3.08 0.98 -2.24
N PHE A 335 -1.82 0.75 -2.60
CA PHE A 335 -1.17 -0.56 -2.45
C PHE A 335 -0.96 -0.94 -0.98
N LEU A 336 -0.56 0.01 -0.13
CA LEU A 336 -0.47 -0.23 1.32
C LEU A 336 -1.83 -0.62 1.90
N SER A 337 -2.89 0.08 1.49
CA SER A 337 -4.26 -0.19 1.93
C SER A 337 -4.78 -1.55 1.46
N VAL A 338 -4.39 -1.98 0.26
CA VAL A 338 -4.64 -3.36 -0.22
C VAL A 338 -3.98 -4.37 0.72
N GLY A 339 -2.72 -4.14 1.11
CA GLY A 339 -2.01 -4.96 2.10
C GLY A 339 -2.74 -5.05 3.44
N VAL A 340 -3.21 -3.93 3.99
CA VAL A 340 -3.99 -3.89 5.24
C VAL A 340 -5.25 -4.76 5.14
N GLY A 341 -6.02 -4.60 4.06
CA GLY A 341 -7.23 -5.40 3.83
C GLY A 341 -6.95 -6.89 3.67
N ALA A 342 -5.84 -7.23 3.01
CA ALA A 342 -5.39 -8.60 2.82
C ALA A 342 -4.98 -9.26 4.15
N ILE A 343 -4.18 -8.57 4.97
CA ILE A 343 -3.82 -8.99 6.32
C ILE A 343 -5.06 -9.26 7.17
N ALA A 344 -5.99 -8.30 7.21
CA ALA A 344 -7.22 -8.43 8.00
C ALA A 344 -8.02 -9.67 7.57
N GLN A 345 -8.05 -9.97 6.27
CA GLN A 345 -8.72 -11.16 5.75
C GLN A 345 -8.00 -12.45 6.18
N VAL A 346 -6.67 -12.47 6.12
CA VAL A 346 -5.85 -13.62 6.56
C VAL A 346 -6.05 -13.89 8.05
N VAL A 347 -6.00 -12.86 8.90
CA VAL A 347 -6.26 -12.97 10.34
C VAL A 347 -7.66 -13.56 10.60
N PHE A 348 -8.67 -13.09 9.85
CA PHE A 348 -10.02 -13.66 9.92
C PHE A 348 -10.07 -15.14 9.50
N ALA A 349 -9.34 -15.52 8.45
CA ALA A 349 -9.28 -16.90 7.99
C ALA A 349 -8.61 -17.83 9.02
N LEU A 350 -7.53 -17.38 9.65
CA LEU A 350 -6.84 -18.09 10.74
C LEU A 350 -7.76 -18.26 11.95
N HIS A 351 -8.43 -17.18 12.38
CA HIS A 351 -9.39 -17.22 13.47
C HIS A 351 -10.50 -18.24 13.21
N ARG A 352 -11.12 -18.19 12.03
CA ARG A 352 -12.18 -19.13 11.64
C ARG A 352 -11.70 -20.58 11.58
N MET A 353 -10.47 -20.81 11.13
CA MET A 353 -9.89 -22.16 11.10
C MET A 353 -9.72 -22.70 12.53
N VAL A 354 -9.10 -21.95 13.43
CA VAL A 354 -8.92 -22.36 14.83
C VAL A 354 -10.28 -22.56 15.50
N ALA A 355 -11.22 -21.63 15.34
CA ALA A 355 -12.55 -21.71 15.94
C ALA A 355 -13.30 -22.98 15.60
N GLN A 356 -13.13 -23.49 14.38
CA GLN A 356 -13.83 -24.70 13.96
C GLN A 356 -13.11 -25.98 14.37
N GLU A 357 -11.81 -25.91 14.64
CA GLU A 357 -11.06 -27.04 15.16
C GLU A 357 -11.17 -27.17 16.68
N THR A 358 -11.62 -26.13 17.37
CA THR A 358 -11.78 -26.07 18.83
C THR A 358 -13.22 -25.92 19.29
N ASP A 359 -14.20 -26.18 18.42
CA ASP A 359 -15.65 -26.03 18.71
C ASP A 359 -16.01 -24.65 19.32
N GLY A 360 -15.35 -23.59 18.85
CA GLY A 360 -15.53 -22.21 19.28
C GLY A 360 -14.63 -21.76 20.42
N ALA A 361 -13.88 -22.67 21.06
CA ALA A 361 -12.92 -22.33 22.12
C ALA A 361 -11.61 -21.76 21.53
N VAL A 362 -11.69 -20.58 20.90
CA VAL A 362 -10.54 -19.95 20.25
C VAL A 362 -9.50 -19.47 21.24
N TRP A 363 -9.90 -18.95 22.41
CA TRP A 363 -9.03 -18.31 23.39
C TRP A 363 -8.55 -19.28 24.47
N THR A 364 -7.72 -20.23 24.06
CA THR A 364 -6.98 -21.13 24.95
C THR A 364 -5.65 -20.49 25.39
N PRO A 365 -4.98 -20.98 26.45
CA PRO A 365 -3.65 -20.47 26.82
C PRO A 365 -2.63 -20.51 25.67
N TYR A 366 -2.70 -21.52 24.80
CA TYR A 366 -1.82 -21.68 23.65
C TYR A 366 -2.07 -20.62 22.56
N THR A 367 -3.32 -20.35 22.24
CA THR A 367 -3.67 -19.38 21.20
C THR A 367 -3.49 -17.95 21.70
N ALA A 368 -3.91 -17.64 22.92
CA ALA A 368 -3.65 -16.34 23.54
C ALA A 368 -2.15 -16.08 23.69
N GLY A 369 -1.39 -17.07 24.17
CA GLY A 369 0.07 -17.01 24.26
C GLY A 369 0.73 -16.88 22.88
N GLY A 370 0.20 -17.55 21.86
CA GLY A 370 0.65 -17.40 20.47
C GLY A 370 0.48 -15.98 19.96
N VAL A 371 -0.72 -15.41 20.05
CA VAL A 371 -0.97 -14.01 19.62
C VAL A 371 -0.02 -13.05 20.31
N LEU A 372 0.11 -13.14 21.64
CA LEU A 372 1.00 -12.28 22.41
C LEU A 372 2.47 -12.47 22.00
N ALA A 373 2.92 -13.71 21.83
CA ALA A 373 4.28 -13.98 21.37
C ALA A 373 4.53 -13.39 19.97
N GLY A 374 3.55 -13.43 19.08
CA GLY A 374 3.67 -12.83 17.73
C GLY A 374 3.85 -11.32 17.81
N LEU A 375 3.01 -10.65 18.59
CA LEU A 375 3.14 -9.21 18.84
C LEU A 375 4.51 -8.85 19.45
N LEU A 376 4.97 -9.62 20.43
CA LEU A 376 6.27 -9.40 21.09
C LEU A 376 7.45 -9.65 20.15
N VAL A 377 7.38 -10.67 19.29
CA VAL A 377 8.41 -10.92 18.27
C VAL A 377 8.50 -9.74 17.31
N MET A 378 7.38 -9.24 16.79
CA MET A 378 7.42 -8.07 15.90
C MET A 378 7.95 -6.83 16.60
N TYR A 379 7.49 -6.56 17.83
CA TYR A 379 7.97 -5.45 18.62
C TYR A 379 9.48 -5.52 18.88
N ALA A 380 9.99 -6.69 19.28
CA ALA A 380 11.41 -6.90 19.50
C ALA A 380 12.22 -6.76 18.20
N THR A 381 11.68 -7.24 17.07
CA THR A 381 12.32 -7.08 15.76
C THR A 381 12.41 -5.60 15.40
N GLY A 382 11.34 -4.83 15.58
CA GLY A 382 11.36 -3.37 15.39
C GLY A 382 12.41 -2.66 16.24
N LEU A 383 12.55 -3.03 17.52
CA LEU A 383 13.60 -2.49 18.40
C LEU A 383 15.01 -2.83 17.93
N LEU A 384 15.24 -4.06 17.44
CA LEU A 384 16.55 -4.50 16.96
C LEU A 384 16.96 -3.82 15.67
N VAL A 385 16.02 -3.51 14.78
CA VAL A 385 16.31 -2.82 13.53
C VAL A 385 16.52 -1.31 13.80
N ALA A 386 15.81 -0.73 14.79
CA ALA A 386 15.95 0.66 15.21
C ALA A 386 17.21 1.01 16.03
N ALA A 387 17.91 -0.01 16.56
CA ALA A 387 19.14 0.14 17.34
C ALA A 387 20.38 0.06 16.45
#